data_AF-A0AA49GNQ1-F1
#
_entry.id   AF-A0AA49GNQ1-F1
#
_cell.length_a   1.000
_cell.length_b   1.000
_cell.length_c   1.000
_cell.angle_alpha   90.00
_cell.angle_beta   90.00
_cell.angle_gamma   90.00
#
_symmetry.space_group_name_H-M   'P 1'
#
loop_
_entity.id
_entity.type
_entity.pdbx_description
1 polymer ?
#
loop_
_entity_poly.entity_id
_entity_poly.type
_entity_poly.pdbx_seq_one_letter_code
_entity_poly.pdbx_strand_id
1 'polypeptide(L)'
;MSSPIEEMQYLARKRGGLCLSDLYINSKSKLWWQCAEGHRWQATPFSVKIRKSWCPFCANNRPHGIERMKALAATKGGTCLSEEYINSKTPLRWQCKNGHRFLATADSVVQGKWCQECNDSLKHK
;
A
#
# COMPACT_ATOMS: atom_id res chain seq x y z
N MET A 1 -24.98 18.92 -9.85
CA MET A 1 -23.72 19.56 -9.39
C MET A 1 -23.33 18.85 -8.10
N SER A 2 -22.35 17.95 -8.12
CA SER A 2 -21.86 17.36 -6.86
C SER A 2 -21.08 18.43 -6.11
N SER A 3 -21.39 18.60 -4.82
CA SER A 3 -20.72 19.59 -3.98
C SER A 3 -19.24 19.25 -3.79
N PRO A 4 -18.36 20.24 -3.55
CA PRO A 4 -16.93 19.99 -3.32
C PRO A 4 -16.64 19.02 -2.17
N ILE A 5 -17.52 18.95 -1.16
CA ILE A 5 -17.37 18.01 -0.04
C ILE A 5 -17.74 16.57 -0.43
N GLU A 6 -18.75 16.37 -1.28
CA GLU A 6 -19.11 15.04 -1.79
C GLU A 6 -17.96 14.42 -2.60
N GLU A 7 -17.19 15.23 -3.34
CA GLU A 7 -15.99 14.75 -4.05
C GLU A 7 -14.94 14.22 -3.05
N MET A 8 -14.74 14.91 -1.93
CA MET A 8 -13.80 14.50 -0.89
C MET A 8 -14.28 13.22 -0.17
N GLN A 9 -15.57 13.12 0.11
CA GLN A 9 -16.18 11.93 0.69
C GLN A 9 -16.10 10.72 -0.26
N TYR A 10 -16.30 10.92 -1.57
CA TYR A 10 -16.10 9.89 -2.57
C TYR A 10 -14.62 9.45 -2.65
N LEU A 11 -13.69 10.41 -2.68
CA LEU A 11 -12.26 10.13 -2.67
C LEU A 11 -11.85 9.31 -1.43
N ALA A 12 -12.41 9.63 -0.27
CA ALA A 12 -12.13 8.88 0.95
C ALA A 12 -12.61 7.44 0.85
N ARG A 13 -13.85 7.22 0.39
CA ARG A 13 -14.42 5.88 0.20
C ARG A 13 -13.63 5.05 -0.80
N LYS A 14 -13.19 5.65 -1.91
CA LYS A 14 -12.32 5.00 -2.91
C LYS A 14 -10.99 4.51 -2.31
N ARG A 15 -10.52 5.13 -1.23
CA ARG A 15 -9.29 4.75 -0.51
C ARG A 15 -9.56 3.89 0.73
N GLY A 16 -10.77 3.35 0.85
CA GLY A 16 -11.18 2.50 1.96
C GLY A 16 -11.33 3.26 3.28
N GLY A 17 -11.67 4.53 3.25
CA GLY A 17 -11.89 5.32 4.46
C GLY A 17 -13.02 6.33 4.33
N LEU A 18 -13.06 7.29 5.26
CA LEU A 18 -14.15 8.27 5.39
C LEU A 18 -13.58 9.69 5.47
N CYS A 19 -14.31 10.64 4.88
CA CYS A 19 -14.14 12.06 5.18
C CYS A 19 -15.20 12.40 6.23
N LEU A 20 -14.76 12.79 7.43
CA LEU A 20 -15.62 13.11 8.57
C LEU A 20 -16.02 14.59 8.61
N SER A 21 -15.59 15.38 7.62
CA SER A 21 -15.98 16.78 7.50
C SER A 21 -17.21 16.91 6.60
N ASP A 22 -18.13 17.78 7.02
CA ASP A 22 -19.34 18.12 6.27
C ASP A 22 -19.20 19.44 5.49
N LEU A 23 -18.14 20.22 5.76
CA LEU A 23 -17.89 21.51 5.12
C LEU A 23 -16.55 21.52 4.38
N TYR A 24 -16.59 21.92 3.11
CA TYR A 24 -15.42 22.22 2.30
C TYR A 24 -15.35 23.72 2.06
N ILE A 25 -14.33 24.38 2.63
CA ILE A 25 -14.12 25.82 2.46
C ILE A 25 -13.18 26.08 1.27
N ASN A 26 -12.00 25.46 1.27
CA ASN A 26 -11.02 25.58 0.19
C ASN A 26 -9.98 24.43 0.24
N SER A 27 -9.06 24.40 -0.73
CA SER A 27 -8.05 23.35 -0.89
C SER A 27 -6.93 23.33 0.17
N LYS A 28 -6.83 24.40 0.97
CA LYS A 28 -5.86 24.56 2.07
C LYS A 28 -6.48 24.30 3.44
N SER A 29 -7.81 24.37 3.56
CA SER A 29 -8.52 24.01 4.77
C SER A 29 -8.36 22.52 5.05
N LYS A 30 -8.01 22.19 6.30
CA LYS A 30 -7.89 20.80 6.73
C LYS A 30 -9.28 20.20 6.85
N LEU A 31 -9.44 18.99 6.31
CA LEU A 31 -10.60 18.14 6.56
C LEU A 31 -10.18 17.02 7.52
N TRP A 32 -11.16 16.46 8.22
CA TRP A 32 -10.99 15.27 9.03
C TRP A 32 -11.18 14.02 8.16
N TRP A 33 -10.22 13.11 8.25
CA TRP A 33 -10.20 11.86 7.50
C TRP A 33 -10.09 10.69 8.46
N GLN A 34 -10.60 9.53 8.03
CA GLN A 34 -10.45 8.25 8.70
C GLN A 34 -10.06 7.17 7.67
N CYS A 35 -9.16 6.27 8.00
CA CYS A 35 -8.79 5.13 7.14
C CYS A 35 -9.50 3.85 7.56
N ALA A 36 -9.34 2.77 6.78
CA ALA A 36 -9.91 1.45 7.07
C ALA A 36 -9.55 0.93 8.47
N GLU A 37 -8.32 1.21 8.93
CA GLU A 37 -7.81 0.83 10.25
C GLU A 37 -8.36 1.72 11.39
N GLY A 38 -9.27 2.65 11.10
CA GLY A 38 -9.92 3.51 12.09
C GLY A 38 -9.14 4.75 12.51
N HIS A 39 -7.88 4.92 12.10
CA HIS A 39 -7.07 6.09 12.43
C HIS A 39 -7.71 7.38 11.90
N ARG A 40 -7.83 8.39 12.76
CA ARG A 40 -8.37 9.71 12.40
C ARG A 40 -7.26 10.76 12.33
N TRP A 41 -7.24 11.57 11.28
CA TRP A 41 -6.26 12.64 11.13
C TRP A 41 -6.81 13.82 10.35
N GLN A 42 -6.12 14.96 10.46
CA GLN A 42 -6.43 16.14 9.67
C GLN A 42 -5.45 16.28 8.50
N ALA A 43 -5.98 16.48 7.29
CA ALA A 43 -5.17 16.69 6.10
C ALA A 43 -5.90 17.61 5.12
N THR A 44 -5.14 18.33 4.31
CA THR A 44 -5.72 19.20 3.29
C THR A 44 -6.16 18.38 2.07
N PRO A 45 -7.24 18.77 1.37
CA PRO A 45 -7.63 18.19 0.08
C PRO A 45 -6.47 18.11 -0.91
N PHE A 46 -5.61 19.14 -0.95
CA PHE A 46 -4.42 19.15 -1.80
C PHE A 46 -3.46 18.00 -1.47
N SER A 47 -3.19 17.74 -0.19
CA SER A 47 -2.30 16.64 0.22
C SER A 47 -2.87 15.27 -0.19
N VAL A 48 -4.18 15.07 0.00
CA VAL A 48 -4.85 13.79 -0.25
C VAL A 48 -5.03 13.52 -1.75
N LYS A 49 -5.47 14.52 -2.51
CA LYS A 49 -5.76 14.41 -3.95
C LYS A 49 -4.50 14.53 -4.81
N ILE A 50 -3.66 15.55 -4.57
CA ILE A 50 -2.51 15.88 -5.42
C ILE A 50 -1.26 15.13 -4.97
N ARG A 51 -0.88 15.25 -3.68
CA ARG A 51 0.31 14.55 -3.15
C ARG A 51 0.09 13.06 -2.90
N LYS A 52 -1.15 12.57 -3.08
CA LYS A 52 -1.57 11.19 -2.86
C LYS A 52 -1.24 10.64 -1.47
N SER A 53 -1.02 11.51 -0.47
CA SER A 53 -0.83 11.10 0.93
C SER A 53 -2.17 10.68 1.53
N TRP A 54 -2.18 9.61 2.33
CA TRP A 54 -3.41 9.11 2.94
C TRP A 54 -3.32 9.17 4.46
N CYS A 55 -3.18 8.04 5.13
CA CYS A 55 -3.08 7.98 6.58
C CYS A 55 -1.62 8.05 7.05
N PRO A 56 -1.22 9.04 7.88
CA PRO A 56 0.14 9.13 8.40
C PRO A 56 0.45 7.99 9.38
N PHE A 57 -0.53 7.53 10.15
CA PHE A 57 -0.36 6.41 11.07
C PHE A 57 -0.07 5.10 10.33
N CYS A 58 -0.86 4.76 9.30
CA CYS A 58 -0.57 3.60 8.45
C CYS A 58 0.74 3.76 7.65
N ALA A 59 1.13 4.99 7.31
CA ALA A 59 2.40 5.24 6.63
C ALA A 59 3.60 5.04 7.56
N ASN A 60 3.45 5.35 8.85
CA ASN A 60 4.51 5.25 9.85
C ASN A 60 4.59 3.85 10.51
N ASN A 61 3.47 3.12 10.59
CA ASN A 61 3.43 1.75 11.10
C ASN A 61 3.79 0.69 10.03
N ARG A 62 4.68 1.03 9.10
CA ARG A 62 5.14 0.07 8.10
C ARG A 62 6.20 -0.81 8.74
N PRO A 63 6.06 -2.15 8.68
CA PRO A 63 7.10 -3.03 9.21
C PRO A 63 8.44 -2.70 8.56
N HIS A 64 9.51 -2.76 9.35
CA HIS A 64 10.89 -2.51 8.93
C HIS A 64 11.64 -3.83 8.75
N GLY A 65 12.83 -3.78 8.13
CA GLY A 65 13.70 -4.95 8.02
C GLY A 65 13.04 -6.16 7.35
N ILE A 66 13.26 -7.35 7.92
CA ILE A 66 12.71 -8.61 7.39
C ILE A 66 11.19 -8.69 7.52
N GLU A 67 10.59 -8.08 8.54
CA GLU A 67 9.14 -8.06 8.71
C GLU A 67 8.45 -7.37 7.54
N ARG A 68 9.08 -6.32 6.98
CA ARG A 68 8.62 -5.66 5.76
C ARG A 68 8.54 -6.65 4.59
N MET A 69 9.52 -7.53 4.48
CA MET A 69 9.61 -8.52 3.40
C MET A 69 8.56 -9.61 3.57
N LYS A 70 8.31 -10.05 4.82
CA LYS A 70 7.23 -10.98 5.15
C LYS A 70 5.86 -10.40 4.82
N ALA A 71 5.60 -9.15 5.21
CA ALA A 71 4.36 -8.45 4.87
C ALA A 71 4.21 -8.27 3.34
N LEU A 72 5.28 -7.89 2.64
CA LEU A 72 5.29 -7.78 1.18
C LEU A 72 4.94 -9.11 0.51
N ALA A 73 5.53 -10.21 0.98
CA ALA A 73 5.20 -11.53 0.47
C ALA A 73 3.72 -11.88 0.68
N ALA A 74 3.17 -11.61 1.86
CA ALA A 74 1.76 -11.84 2.16
C ALA A 74 0.85 -11.06 1.21
N THR A 75 1.15 -9.79 0.93
CA THR A 75 0.36 -8.98 -0.05
C THR A 75 0.41 -9.52 -1.47
N LYS A 76 1.46 -10.27 -1.83
CA LYS A 76 1.61 -10.94 -3.13
C LYS A 76 1.02 -12.37 -3.12
N GLY A 77 0.42 -12.78 -2.01
CA GLY A 77 -0.10 -14.13 -1.81
C GLY A 77 1.04 -15.14 -1.70
N GLY A 78 2.03 -14.89 -0.85
CA GLY A 78 3.13 -15.81 -0.61
C GLY A 78 3.84 -15.53 0.72
N THR A 79 5.01 -16.12 0.89
CA THR A 79 5.76 -16.09 2.15
C THR A 79 7.23 -15.76 1.88
N CYS A 80 7.80 -14.87 2.69
CA CYS A 80 9.25 -14.66 2.72
C CYS A 80 9.86 -15.71 3.64
N LEU A 81 10.71 -16.58 3.08
CA LEU A 81 11.37 -17.67 3.80
C LEU A 81 12.70 -17.22 4.43
N SER A 82 13.21 -16.04 4.07
CA SER A 82 14.41 -15.48 4.69
C SER A 82 14.12 -15.00 6.11
N GLU A 83 15.10 -15.17 6.99
CA GLU A 83 15.05 -14.71 8.38
C GLU A 83 15.73 -13.35 8.57
N GLU A 84 16.61 -12.97 7.64
CA GLU A 84 17.40 -11.74 7.71
C GLU A 84 17.27 -10.90 6.43
N TYR A 85 17.30 -9.58 6.61
CA TYR A 85 17.31 -8.61 5.51
C TYR A 85 18.42 -7.59 5.71
N ILE A 86 19.45 -7.66 4.88
CA ILE A 86 20.62 -6.79 4.95
C ILE A 86 20.39 -5.52 4.12
N ASN A 87 20.05 -5.66 2.84
CA ASN A 87 19.83 -4.55 1.93
C ASN A 87 18.96 -4.96 0.73
N SER A 88 18.54 -3.97 -0.07
CA SER A 88 17.62 -4.16 -1.19
C SER A 88 18.20 -4.97 -2.35
N LYS A 89 19.53 -5.16 -2.40
CA LYS A 89 20.24 -5.90 -3.45
C LYS A 89 20.54 -7.34 -3.06
N THR A 90 20.44 -7.68 -1.78
CA THR A 90 20.69 -9.03 -1.28
C THR A 90 19.48 -9.90 -1.64
N PRO A 91 19.68 -11.04 -2.35
CA PRO A 91 18.58 -11.94 -2.68
C PRO A 91 17.95 -12.53 -1.41
N LEU A 92 16.63 -12.48 -1.34
CA LEU A 92 15.84 -13.16 -0.32
C LEU A 92 15.19 -14.40 -0.92
N ARG A 93 14.87 -15.38 -0.06
CA ARG A 93 14.10 -16.57 -0.41
C ARG A 93 12.61 -16.27 -0.28
N TRP A 94 11.87 -16.49 -1.35
CA TRP A 94 10.43 -16.27 -1.42
C TRP A 94 9.72 -17.56 -1.80
N GLN A 95 8.47 -17.69 -1.38
CA GLN A 95 7.56 -18.72 -1.80
C GLN A 95 6.25 -18.09 -2.27
N CYS A 96 5.75 -18.46 -3.45
CA CYS A 96 4.44 -17.98 -3.91
C CYS A 96 3.29 -18.90 -3.42
N LYS A 97 2.02 -18.48 -3.61
CA LYS A 97 0.83 -19.29 -3.27
C LYS A 97 0.81 -20.69 -3.89
N ASN A 98 1.44 -20.87 -5.06
CA ASN A 98 1.51 -22.16 -5.75
C ASN A 98 2.64 -23.06 -5.19
N GLY A 99 3.40 -22.59 -4.20
CA GLY A 99 4.47 -23.34 -3.57
C GLY A 99 5.86 -23.14 -4.18
N HIS A 100 5.97 -22.47 -5.34
CA HIS A 100 7.26 -22.23 -6.01
C HIS A 100 8.19 -21.39 -5.13
N ARG A 101 9.41 -21.88 -4.94
CA ARG A 101 10.45 -21.23 -4.15
C ARG A 101 11.49 -20.62 -5.08
N PHE A 102 11.81 -19.35 -4.88
CA PHE A 102 12.74 -18.64 -5.75
C PHE A 102 13.55 -17.59 -4.98
N LEU A 103 14.69 -17.21 -5.55
CA LEU A 103 15.53 -16.13 -5.07
C LEU A 103 15.22 -14.86 -5.84
N ALA A 104 14.92 -13.79 -5.12
CA ALA A 104 14.72 -12.48 -5.72
C ALA A 104 15.13 -11.38 -4.75
N THR A 105 15.59 -10.26 -5.28
CA THR A 105 15.88 -9.07 -4.47
C THR A 105 14.58 -8.38 -4.06
N ALA A 106 14.60 -7.69 -2.92
CA ALA A 106 13.45 -6.90 -2.47
C ALA A 106 13.01 -5.87 -3.52
N ASP A 107 13.98 -5.25 -4.20
CA ASP A 107 13.72 -4.26 -5.26
C ASP A 107 12.96 -4.86 -6.45
N SER A 108 13.40 -6.02 -6.94
CA SER A 108 12.74 -6.74 -8.04
C SER A 108 11.29 -7.10 -7.69
N VAL A 109 11.08 -7.58 -6.46
CA VAL A 109 9.75 -7.94 -5.94
C VAL A 109 8.83 -6.72 -5.83
N VAL A 110 9.34 -5.58 -5.35
CA VAL A 110 8.59 -4.32 -5.26
C VAL A 110 8.22 -3.80 -6.64
N GLN A 111 9.11 -3.91 -7.63
CA GLN A 111 8.86 -3.54 -9.03
C GLN A 111 7.87 -4.47 -9.75
N GLY A 112 7.45 -5.56 -9.11
CA GLY A 112 6.39 -6.45 -9.61
C GLY A 112 6.91 -7.77 -10.19
N LYS A 113 8.22 -8.00 -10.23
CA LYS A 113 8.80 -9.28 -10.63
C LYS A 113 8.72 -10.25 -9.45
N TRP A 114 7.65 -11.04 -9.43
CA TRP A 114 7.35 -11.99 -8.35
C TRP A 114 7.91 -13.39 -8.66
N CYS A 115 7.09 -14.30 -9.17
CA CYS A 115 7.48 -15.68 -9.47
C CYS A 115 7.53 -15.89 -10.99
N GLN A 116 8.68 -16.33 -11.52
CA GLN A 116 8.84 -16.56 -12.96
C GLN A 116 7.93 -17.69 -13.46
N GLU A 117 7.85 -18.80 -12.74
CA GLU A 117 6.98 -19.93 -13.13
C GLU A 117 5.50 -19.55 -13.20
N CYS A 118 5.02 -18.77 -12.22
CA CYS A 118 3.66 -18.24 -12.26
C CYS A 118 3.45 -17.23 -13.40
N ASN A 119 4.47 -16.44 -13.71
CA ASN A 119 4.40 -15.44 -14.78
C ASN A 119 4.46 -16.09 -16.18
N ASP A 120 5.19 -17.19 -16.31
CA ASP A 120 5.33 -17.96 -17.56
C ASP A 120 4.08 -18.79 -17.86
N SER A 121 3.47 -19.39 -16.81
CA SER A 121 2.18 -20.09 -16.89
C SER A 121 1.01 -19.21 -17.39
N LEU A 122 1.17 -17.89 -17.41
CA LEU A 122 0.18 -16.92 -17.91
C LEU A 122 0.43 -16.50 -19.37
N LYS A 123 1.57 -16.85 -19.97
CA LYS A 123 1.94 -16.45 -21.34
C LYS A 123 1.44 -17.40 -22.44
N HIS A 124 0.92 -18.56 -22.06
CA HIS A 124 0.46 -19.61 -22.98
C HIS A 124 -1.04 -19.89 -22.90
N LYS A 125 -1.85 -18.88 -22.54
CA LYS A 125 -3.31 -18.94 -22.63
C LYS A 125 -3.86 -17.94 -23.63
#